data_AF-S9QTG0-F1
#
_entry.id   AF-S9QTG0-F1
#
_cell.length_a   1.000
_cell.length_b   1.000
_cell.length_c   1.000
_cell.angle_alpha   90.00
_cell.angle_beta   90.00
_cell.angle_gamma   90.00
#
_symmetry.space_group_name_H-M   'P 1'
#
loop_
_entity.id
_entity.type
_entity.pdbx_description
1 polymer ?
#
loop_
_entity_poly.entity_id
_entity_poly.type
_entity_poly.pdbx_seq_one_letter_code
_entity_poly.pdbx_strand_id
1 'polypeptide(L)'
;MIDLNHGSGFLYGAGAPRPPIAQAVSAAIDTALSARNRAERPRTYVSSSGLGRDCLRQIQYDFLAVPKDEGQEFAPRTLRIFEAGHRAEDIVAGWFRIAGFDLRTERPDGRQFGFEALGGRFKGHIDGCFVSGSVSMDYPALWENKALGAASWKDVVKRGVSLARPVYAAQIALYQAYMDLRPRRSSQR
;
A
#
# COMPACT_ATOMS: atom_id res chain seq x y z
N MET A 1 27.29 -6.06 26.39
CA MET A 1 27.27 -4.62 26.73
C MET A 1 27.77 -3.90 25.51
N ILE A 2 26.92 -3.13 24.84
CA ILE A 2 27.27 -2.50 23.56
C ILE A 2 27.16 -1.00 23.78
N ASP A 3 28.30 -0.34 23.68
CA ASP A 3 28.33 1.10 23.46
C ASP A 3 28.10 1.32 21.97
N LEU A 4 26.87 1.68 21.62
CA LEU A 4 26.48 1.93 20.22
C LEU A 4 27.16 3.20 19.66
N ASN A 5 27.78 4.00 20.52
CA ASN A 5 28.54 5.19 20.17
C ASN A 5 29.85 5.18 20.95
N HIS A 6 30.81 4.36 20.52
CA HIS A 6 32.10 4.14 21.20
C HIS A 6 32.67 5.40 21.87
N GLY A 7 32.76 5.39 23.20
CA GLY A 7 33.27 6.49 24.03
C GLY A 7 32.18 7.41 24.61
N SER A 8 30.89 7.11 24.42
CA SER A 8 29.79 7.96 24.90
C SER A 8 29.52 7.90 26.40
N GLY A 9 30.05 6.88 27.09
CA GLY A 9 29.75 6.61 28.51
C GLY A 9 28.32 6.11 28.76
N PHE A 10 27.49 5.96 27.72
CA PHE A 10 26.09 5.57 27.85
C PHE A 10 25.92 4.06 27.63
N LEU A 11 26.02 3.30 28.72
CA LEU A 11 25.97 1.84 28.68
C LEU A 11 24.52 1.34 28.68
N TYR A 12 24.05 0.87 27.53
CA TYR A 12 22.78 0.16 27.45
C TYR A 12 22.87 -1.20 28.16
N GLY A 13 22.01 -1.41 29.16
CA GLY A 13 21.79 -2.73 29.77
C GLY A 13 22.15 -2.90 31.24
N ALA A 14 22.19 -1.84 32.07
CA ALA A 14 22.36 -2.00 33.52
C ALA A 14 21.16 -2.74 34.18
N GLY A 15 21.33 -4.06 34.40
CA GLY A 15 21.19 -4.69 35.71
C GLY A 15 19.80 -5.01 36.30
N ALA A 16 18.72 -5.11 35.54
CA ALA A 16 17.44 -5.61 36.07
C ALA A 16 16.93 -6.82 35.28
N PRO A 17 16.52 -7.92 35.92
CA PRO A 17 15.72 -8.93 35.25
C PRO A 17 14.36 -8.31 34.97
N ARG A 18 14.09 -8.04 33.70
CA ARG A 18 12.83 -7.44 33.23
C ARG A 18 11.99 -8.52 32.56
N PRO A 19 10.65 -8.55 32.72
CA PRO A 19 9.80 -9.23 31.73
C PRO A 19 10.24 -8.74 30.35
N PRO A 20 10.34 -9.61 29.33
CA PRO A 20 11.15 -9.36 28.15
C PRO A 20 10.83 -7.98 27.59
N ILE A 21 11.69 -7.00 27.83
CA ILE A 21 11.44 -5.56 27.59
C ILE A 21 10.98 -5.32 26.14
N ALA A 22 11.45 -6.16 25.23
CA ALA A 22 11.00 -6.22 23.84
C ALA A 22 9.49 -6.44 23.68
N GLN A 23 8.87 -7.34 24.47
CA GLN A 23 7.42 -7.55 24.47
C GLN A 23 6.68 -6.33 25.02
N ALA A 24 7.16 -5.72 26.11
CA ALA A 24 6.55 -4.50 26.66
C ALA A 24 6.62 -3.33 25.67
N VAL A 25 7.77 -3.11 25.02
CA VAL A 25 7.95 -2.12 23.96
C VAL A 25 7.04 -2.42 22.77
N SER A 26 6.95 -3.68 22.35
CA SER A 26 6.07 -4.09 21.25
C SER A 26 4.60 -3.81 21.57
N ALA A 27 4.16 -4.15 22.78
CA ALA A 27 2.80 -3.88 23.26
C ALA A 27 2.50 -2.38 23.30
N ALA A 28 3.43 -1.55 23.79
CA ALA A 28 3.26 -0.10 23.81
C ALA A 28 3.10 0.50 22.40
N ILE A 29 3.90 0.04 21.44
CA ILE A 29 3.78 0.45 20.04
C ILE A 29 2.44 -0.03 19.46
N ASP A 30 2.03 -1.26 19.76
CA ASP A 30 0.78 -1.83 19.27
C ASP A 30 -0.45 -1.06 19.79
N THR A 31 -0.45 -0.68 21.07
CA THR A 31 -1.45 0.21 21.65
C THR A 31 -1.48 1.56 20.94
N ALA A 32 -0.32 2.18 20.71
CA ALA A 32 -0.22 3.48 20.05
C ALA A 32 -0.73 3.43 18.60
N LEU A 33 -0.35 2.41 17.82
CA LEU A 33 -0.81 2.22 16.44
C LEU A 33 -2.32 2.00 16.38
N SER A 34 -2.87 1.22 17.31
CA SER A 34 -4.31 0.96 17.39
C SER A 34 -5.09 2.22 17.72
N ALA A 35 -4.60 3.02 18.68
CA ALA A 35 -5.19 4.31 19.02
C ALA A 35 -5.13 5.30 17.85
N ARG A 36 -3.98 5.38 17.15
CA ARG A 36 -3.83 6.21 15.95
C ARG A 36 -4.82 5.81 14.85
N ASN A 37 -4.94 4.52 14.55
CA ASN A 37 -5.88 4.01 13.55
C ASN A 37 -7.35 4.29 13.93
N ARG A 38 -7.72 4.20 15.22
CA ARG A 38 -9.08 4.55 15.68
C ARG A 38 -9.41 6.04 15.54
N ALA A 39 -8.40 6.91 15.56
CA ALA A 39 -8.58 8.34 15.38
C ALA A 39 -8.70 8.77 13.91
N GLU A 40 -8.37 7.88 12.95
CA GLU A 40 -8.56 8.16 11.53
C GLU A 40 -10.04 8.21 11.17
N ARG A 41 -10.41 9.13 10.26
CA ARG A 41 -11.77 9.22 9.75
C ARG A 41 -12.10 7.93 8.97
N PRO A 42 -13.19 7.21 9.33
CA PRO A 42 -13.57 6.01 8.60
C PRO A 42 -13.82 6.31 7.11
N ARG A 43 -13.40 5.38 6.25
CA ARG A 43 -13.70 5.46 4.82
C ARG A 43 -15.19 5.25 4.61
N THR A 44 -15.77 6.07 3.73
CA THR A 44 -17.20 6.02 3.38
C THR A 44 -17.45 5.46 1.97
N TYR A 45 -16.42 4.81 1.42
CA TYR A 45 -16.37 4.30 0.05
C TYR A 45 -15.66 2.94 0.01
N VAL A 46 -16.02 2.11 -0.96
CA VAL A 46 -15.28 0.90 -1.28
C VAL A 46 -14.08 1.25 -2.16
N SER A 47 -12.92 0.67 -1.85
CA SER A 47 -11.69 0.88 -2.62
C SER A 47 -11.54 -0.15 -3.75
N SER A 48 -10.84 0.20 -4.82
CA SER A 48 -10.51 -0.72 -5.92
C SER A 48 -9.79 -1.99 -5.42
N SER A 49 -8.88 -1.84 -4.45
CA SER A 49 -8.22 -2.98 -3.76
C SER A 49 -9.17 -3.82 -2.91
N GLY A 50 -10.28 -3.24 -2.43
CA GLY A 50 -11.29 -3.94 -1.63
C GLY A 50 -12.32 -4.71 -2.47
N LEU A 51 -12.46 -4.37 -3.75
CA LEU A 51 -13.48 -4.98 -4.63
C LEU A 51 -13.16 -6.44 -5.00
N GLY A 52 -11.89 -6.84 -4.97
CA GLY A 52 -11.48 -8.22 -5.27
C GLY A 52 -11.52 -9.17 -4.07
N ARG A 53 -12.16 -8.80 -2.96
CA ARG A 53 -12.35 -9.72 -1.82
C ARG A 53 -13.35 -10.82 -2.20
N ASP A 54 -13.09 -12.05 -1.76
CA ASP A 54 -13.97 -13.19 -2.04
C ASP A 54 -15.34 -13.05 -1.37
N CYS A 55 -15.43 -12.34 -0.24
CA CYS A 55 -16.67 -12.15 0.50
C CYS A 55 -17.46 -10.94 -0.01
N LEU A 56 -18.49 -11.18 -0.82
CA LEU A 56 -19.37 -10.12 -1.34
C LEU A 56 -20.08 -9.33 -0.23
N ARG A 57 -20.42 -9.98 0.89
CA ARG A 57 -21.04 -9.31 2.04
C ARG A 57 -20.09 -8.29 2.68
N GLN A 58 -18.80 -8.60 2.73
CA GLN A 58 -17.80 -7.66 3.21
C GLN A 58 -17.71 -6.43 2.31
N ILE A 59 -17.74 -6.63 0.99
CA ILE A 59 -17.77 -5.53 0.01
C ILE A 59 -19.01 -4.65 0.21
N GLN A 60 -20.17 -5.26 0.47
CA GLN A 60 -21.41 -4.52 0.76
C GLN A 60 -21.28 -3.68 2.04
N TYR A 61 -20.68 -4.22 3.11
CA TYR A 61 -20.44 -3.46 4.34
C TYR A 61 -19.48 -2.29 4.12
N ASP A 62 -18.40 -2.51 3.36
CA ASP A 62 -17.47 -1.44 2.97
C ASP A 62 -18.18 -0.34 2.16
N PHE A 63 -19.06 -0.73 1.22
CA PHE A 63 -19.83 0.20 0.39
C PHE A 63 -20.84 1.02 1.20
N LEU A 64 -21.54 0.37 2.14
CA LEU A 64 -22.52 1.00 3.03
C LEU A 64 -21.85 1.80 4.16
N ALA A 65 -20.53 1.65 4.35
CA ALA A 65 -19.76 2.22 5.45
C ALA A 65 -20.30 1.78 6.82
N VAL A 66 -20.67 0.50 6.93
CA VAL A 66 -21.15 -0.08 8.19
C VAL A 66 -19.98 -0.09 9.19
N PRO A 67 -20.18 0.40 10.44
CA PRO A 67 -19.17 0.26 11.48
C PRO A 67 -18.76 -1.21 11.66
N LYS A 68 -17.48 -1.45 11.90
CA LYS A 68 -17.01 -2.79 12.24
C LYS A 68 -17.59 -3.22 13.58
N ASP A 69 -17.84 -4.51 13.72
CA ASP A 69 -18.18 -5.09 15.02
C ASP A 69 -17.02 -4.88 16.02
N GLU A 70 -17.35 -4.77 17.30
CA GLU A 70 -16.36 -4.59 18.37
C GLU A 70 -15.30 -5.69 18.32
N GLY A 71 -14.02 -5.30 18.39
CA GLY A 71 -12.89 -6.24 18.32
C GLY A 71 -12.53 -6.72 16.91
N GLN A 72 -13.24 -6.28 15.86
CA GLN A 72 -12.91 -6.58 14.46
C GLN A 72 -12.01 -5.51 13.81
N GLU A 73 -11.39 -4.64 14.60
CA GLU A 73 -10.38 -3.70 14.11
C GLU A 73 -9.14 -4.41 13.55
N PHE A 74 -8.32 -3.68 12.81
CA PHE A 74 -7.07 -4.26 12.32
C PHE A 74 -6.14 -4.58 13.49
N ALA A 75 -5.65 -5.82 13.51
CA ALA A 75 -4.59 -6.20 14.44
C ALA A 75 -3.37 -5.27 14.25
N PRO A 76 -2.65 -4.92 15.33
CA PRO A 76 -1.49 -4.04 15.27
C PRO A 76 -0.42 -4.47 14.26
N ARG A 77 -0.21 -5.79 14.13
CA ARG A 77 0.68 -6.36 13.11
C ARG A 77 0.26 -5.98 11.69
N THR A 78 -1.03 -5.98 11.40
CA THR A 78 -1.58 -5.58 10.10
C THR A 78 -1.34 -4.10 9.83
N LEU A 79 -1.49 -3.24 10.85
CA LEU A 79 -1.19 -1.81 10.73
C LEU A 79 0.29 -1.56 10.39
N ARG A 80 1.20 -2.32 11.00
CA ARG A 80 2.64 -2.25 10.67
C ARG A 80 2.93 -2.69 9.23
N ILE A 81 2.24 -3.72 8.74
CA ILE A 81 2.37 -4.19 7.36
C ILE A 81 1.92 -3.10 6.38
N PHE A 82 0.81 -2.42 6.66
CA PHE A 82 0.33 -1.31 5.81
C PHE A 82 1.32 -0.14 5.81
N GLU A 83 1.80 0.29 6.97
CA GLU A 83 2.80 1.36 7.06
C GLU A 83 4.08 0.98 6.30
N ALA A 84 4.60 -0.23 6.50
CA ALA A 84 5.79 -0.70 5.79
C ALA A 84 5.59 -0.73 4.27
N GLY A 85 4.39 -1.10 3.80
CA GLY A 85 4.01 -1.03 2.38
C GLY A 85 4.08 0.40 1.84
N HIS A 86 3.42 1.35 2.50
CA HIS A 86 3.44 2.76 2.10
C HIS A 86 4.86 3.34 2.07
N ARG A 87 5.71 3.04 3.06
CA ARG A 87 7.11 3.51 3.05
C ARG A 87 7.94 2.89 1.93
N ALA A 88 7.67 1.63 1.59
CA ALA A 88 8.34 0.98 0.48
C ALA A 88 7.96 1.62 -0.87
N GLU A 89 6.73 2.12 -1.03
CA GLU A 89 6.32 2.88 -2.21
C GLU A 89 7.18 4.13 -2.40
N ASP A 90 7.38 4.94 -1.35
CA ASP A 90 8.22 6.15 -1.41
C ASP A 90 9.67 5.83 -1.82
N ILE A 91 10.24 4.77 -1.25
CA ILE A 91 11.62 4.32 -1.52
C ILE A 91 11.75 3.93 -2.99
N VAL A 92 10.86 3.06 -3.48
CA VAL A 92 10.91 2.55 -4.86
C VAL A 92 10.61 3.66 -5.88
N ALA A 93 9.68 4.57 -5.57
CA ALA A 93 9.43 5.75 -6.39
C ALA A 93 10.68 6.63 -6.50
N GLY A 94 11.40 6.82 -5.39
CA GLY A 94 12.69 7.50 -5.35
C GLY A 94 13.71 6.87 -6.28
N TRP A 95 13.83 5.54 -6.26
CA TRP A 95 14.74 4.80 -7.15
C TRP A 95 14.42 4.97 -8.64
N PHE A 96 13.13 4.96 -9.01
CA PHE A 96 12.74 5.22 -10.40
C PHE A 96 13.12 6.64 -10.84
N ARG A 97 12.89 7.65 -9.98
CA ARG A 97 13.23 9.05 -10.28
C ARG A 97 14.73 9.25 -10.48
N ILE A 98 15.57 8.71 -9.60
CA ILE A 98 17.04 8.80 -9.78
C ILE A 98 17.52 8.01 -11.00
N ALA A 99 16.79 6.99 -11.44
CA ALA A 99 17.06 6.24 -12.67
C ALA A 99 16.58 6.96 -13.95
N GLY A 100 16.03 8.18 -13.82
CA GLY A 100 15.61 9.02 -14.96
C GLY A 100 14.18 8.79 -15.44
N PHE A 101 13.32 8.12 -14.67
CA PHE A 101 11.89 8.03 -14.98
C PHE A 101 11.12 9.25 -14.51
N ASP A 102 10.21 9.77 -15.34
CA ASP A 102 9.19 10.73 -14.92
C ASP A 102 8.01 9.97 -14.28
N LEU A 103 8.17 9.63 -13.00
CA LEU A 103 7.14 8.98 -12.18
C LEU A 103 6.35 10.00 -11.35
N ARG A 104 5.07 10.16 -11.69
CA ARG A 104 4.11 11.01 -10.98
C ARG A 104 3.32 10.17 -9.98
N THR A 105 3.45 10.49 -8.69
CA THR A 105 2.73 9.80 -7.59
C THR A 105 1.61 10.67 -6.99
N GLU A 106 1.64 11.97 -7.24
CA GLU A 106 0.67 12.93 -6.73
C GLU A 106 0.38 14.06 -7.74
N ARG A 107 -0.82 14.63 -7.60
CA ARG A 107 -1.27 15.83 -8.32
C ARG A 107 -0.59 17.09 -7.76
N PRO A 108 -0.68 18.24 -8.46
CA PRO A 108 -0.15 19.51 -7.95
C PRO A 108 -0.71 19.95 -6.59
N ASP A 109 -1.89 19.44 -6.18
CA ASP A 109 -2.51 19.69 -4.88
C ASP A 109 -2.00 18.75 -3.76
N GLY A 110 -0.97 17.93 -4.04
CA GLY A 110 -0.38 16.95 -3.11
C GLY A 110 -1.26 15.72 -2.87
N ARG A 111 -2.35 15.53 -3.62
CA ARG A 111 -3.23 14.37 -3.48
C ARG A 111 -2.89 13.29 -4.50
N GLN A 112 -3.06 12.03 -4.12
CA GLN A 112 -2.88 10.89 -5.04
C GLN A 112 -3.80 10.98 -6.26
N PHE A 113 -3.29 10.51 -7.41
CA PHE A 113 -4.11 10.32 -8.60
C PHE A 113 -5.15 9.22 -8.37
N GLY A 114 -6.33 9.39 -8.95
CA GLY A 114 -7.40 8.45 -8.71
C GLY A 114 -8.66 8.80 -9.47
N PHE A 115 -9.69 7.99 -9.26
CA PHE A 115 -11.01 8.17 -9.81
C PHE A 115 -12.08 8.09 -8.71
N GLU A 116 -13.25 8.63 -9.04
CA GLU A 116 -14.44 8.52 -8.24
C GLU A 116 -15.61 8.07 -9.11
N ALA A 117 -16.41 7.13 -8.59
CA ALA A 117 -17.59 6.60 -9.24
C ALA A 117 -18.70 6.35 -8.21
N LEU A 118 -19.91 6.06 -8.71
CA LEU A 118 -21.08 5.74 -7.89
C LEU A 118 -21.38 6.81 -6.82
N GLY A 119 -21.34 8.10 -7.22
CA GLY A 119 -21.60 9.22 -6.31
C GLY A 119 -20.66 9.27 -5.11
N GLY A 120 -19.38 8.92 -5.31
CA GLY A 120 -18.38 8.94 -4.25
C GLY A 120 -18.26 7.65 -3.45
N ARG A 121 -19.10 6.64 -3.72
CA ARG A 121 -19.11 5.37 -2.99
C ARG A 121 -18.09 4.36 -3.50
N PHE A 122 -17.51 4.58 -4.68
CA PHE A 122 -16.41 3.79 -5.21
C PHE A 122 -15.26 4.72 -5.59
N LYS A 123 -14.08 4.49 -5.01
CA LYS A 123 -12.88 5.28 -5.32
C LYS A 123 -11.66 4.41 -5.46
N GLY A 124 -10.75 4.86 -6.30
CA GLY A 124 -9.47 4.22 -6.54
C GLY A 124 -8.37 5.25 -6.54
N HIS A 125 -7.23 4.89 -5.94
CA HIS A 125 -6.02 5.70 -6.01
C HIS A 125 -4.89 4.81 -6.51
N ILE A 126 -4.15 5.32 -7.48
CA ILE A 126 -2.99 4.62 -8.03
C ILE A 126 -1.74 5.01 -7.25
N ASP A 127 -0.78 4.11 -7.17
CA ASP A 127 0.51 4.42 -6.54
C ASP A 127 1.28 5.44 -7.39
N GLY A 128 1.14 5.37 -8.72
CA GLY A 128 1.59 6.41 -9.62
C GLY A 128 1.48 6.07 -11.11
N CYS A 129 1.96 6.98 -11.94
CA CYS A 129 1.98 6.83 -13.39
C CYS A 129 3.33 7.28 -13.95
N PHE A 130 3.95 6.41 -14.74
CA PHE A 130 5.09 6.78 -15.55
C PHE A 130 4.62 7.57 -16.77
N VAL A 131 5.13 8.79 -16.92
CA VAL A 131 4.83 9.66 -18.06
C VAL A 131 5.88 9.51 -19.16
N SER A 132 7.13 9.27 -18.77
CA SER A 132 8.25 8.95 -19.65
C SER A 132 9.37 8.30 -18.83
N GLY A 133 10.45 7.84 -19.48
CA GLY A 133 11.63 7.37 -18.76
C GLY A 133 12.74 6.85 -19.64
N SER A 134 13.79 6.36 -18.97
CA SER A 134 15.06 5.91 -19.59
C SER A 134 14.96 4.61 -20.38
N VAL A 135 13.77 3.99 -20.47
CA VAL A 135 13.54 2.70 -21.14
C VAL A 135 12.51 2.89 -22.25
N SER A 136 12.76 2.27 -23.41
CA SER A 136 11.84 2.29 -24.55
C SER A 136 10.65 1.34 -24.31
N MET A 137 9.60 1.86 -23.67
CA MET A 137 8.31 1.20 -23.48
C MET A 137 7.17 2.16 -23.80
N ASP A 138 5.94 1.65 -23.87
CA ASP A 138 4.77 2.50 -24.05
C ASP A 138 4.50 3.36 -22.80
N TYR A 139 4.25 4.64 -23.02
CA TYR A 139 3.84 5.60 -22.00
C TYR A 139 2.55 6.33 -22.43
N PRO A 140 1.71 6.80 -21.48
CA PRO A 140 1.86 6.65 -20.03
C PRO A 140 1.62 5.20 -19.57
N ALA A 141 2.27 4.80 -18.48
CA ALA A 141 2.14 3.47 -17.91
C ALA A 141 1.79 3.52 -16.42
N LEU A 142 0.74 2.79 -16.03
CA LEU A 142 0.33 2.65 -14.64
C LEU A 142 1.44 1.98 -13.81
N TRP A 143 1.71 2.54 -12.64
CA TRP A 143 2.60 1.97 -11.64
C TRP A 143 1.80 1.61 -10.38
N GLU A 144 1.82 0.32 -10.04
CA GLU A 144 1.27 -0.24 -8.81
C GLU A 144 2.36 -1.03 -8.11
N ASN A 145 2.76 -0.59 -6.92
CA ASN A 145 3.82 -1.19 -6.13
C ASN A 145 3.23 -2.07 -5.02
N LYS A 146 3.79 -3.26 -4.81
CA LYS A 146 3.36 -4.19 -3.76
C LYS A 146 4.57 -4.84 -3.12
N ALA A 147 4.70 -4.70 -1.80
CA ALA A 147 5.71 -5.41 -1.00
C ALA A 147 5.25 -6.84 -0.71
N LEU A 148 5.60 -7.78 -1.60
CA LEU A 148 5.20 -9.18 -1.47
C LEU A 148 6.23 -10.00 -0.68
N GLY A 149 5.75 -10.93 0.15
CA GLY A 149 6.60 -11.96 0.74
C GLY A 149 7.22 -12.87 -0.33
N ALA A 150 8.37 -13.49 -0.04
CA ALA A 150 9.17 -14.23 -1.01
C ALA A 150 8.41 -15.33 -1.77
N ALA A 151 7.54 -16.10 -1.09
CA ALA A 151 6.74 -17.13 -1.74
C ALA A 151 5.72 -16.53 -2.74
N SER A 152 5.03 -15.47 -2.32
CA SER A 152 4.11 -14.71 -3.19
C SER A 152 4.82 -14.13 -4.39
N TRP A 153 6.02 -13.57 -4.19
CA TRP A 153 6.84 -13.02 -5.27
C TRP A 153 7.25 -14.09 -6.28
N LYS A 154 7.77 -15.23 -5.82
CA LYS A 154 8.14 -16.37 -6.68
C LYS A 154 6.96 -16.85 -7.54
N ASP A 155 5.75 -16.87 -6.97
CA ASP A 155 4.55 -17.26 -7.69
C ASP A 155 4.18 -16.26 -8.81
N VAL A 156 4.25 -14.96 -8.51
CA VAL A 156 4.04 -13.89 -9.51
C VAL A 156 5.08 -13.97 -10.63
N VAL A 157 6.36 -14.19 -10.31
CA VAL A 157 7.41 -14.38 -11.33
C VAL A 157 7.12 -15.59 -12.21
N LYS A 158 6.66 -16.70 -11.62
CA LYS A 158 6.40 -17.96 -12.36
C LYS A 158 5.18 -17.88 -13.28
N ARG A 159 4.10 -17.26 -12.84
CA ARG A 159 2.78 -17.36 -13.52
C ARG A 159 2.19 -16.01 -13.94
N GLY A 160 2.86 -14.90 -13.65
CA GLY A 160 2.35 -13.55 -13.87
C GLY A 160 1.29 -13.13 -12.85
N VAL A 161 1.05 -11.82 -12.77
CA VAL A 161 0.12 -11.23 -11.78
C VAL A 161 -1.32 -11.70 -11.97
N SER A 162 -1.78 -11.88 -13.20
CA SER A 162 -3.17 -12.26 -13.50
C SER A 162 -3.56 -13.62 -12.94
N LEU A 163 -2.63 -14.59 -12.94
CA LEU A 163 -2.88 -15.93 -12.40
C LEU A 163 -2.50 -16.04 -10.92
N ALA A 164 -1.36 -15.45 -10.52
CA ALA A 164 -0.88 -15.55 -9.14
C ALA A 164 -1.69 -14.67 -8.19
N ARG A 165 -2.14 -13.50 -8.64
CA ARG A 165 -2.86 -12.49 -7.84
C ARG A 165 -4.00 -11.85 -8.66
N PRO A 166 -5.08 -12.60 -8.95
CA PRO A 166 -6.22 -12.10 -9.73
C PRO A 166 -6.81 -10.79 -9.20
N VAL A 167 -6.82 -10.62 -7.87
CA VAL A 167 -7.26 -9.38 -7.20
C VAL A 167 -6.44 -8.16 -7.62
N TYR A 168 -5.12 -8.29 -7.71
CA TYR A 168 -4.24 -7.19 -8.14
C TYR A 168 -4.41 -6.91 -9.63
N ALA A 169 -4.57 -7.96 -10.44
CA ALA A 169 -4.84 -7.78 -11.86
C ALA A 169 -6.17 -7.07 -12.12
N ALA A 170 -7.22 -7.41 -11.37
CA ALA A 170 -8.51 -6.70 -11.43
C ALA A 170 -8.38 -5.24 -11.00
N GLN A 171 -7.62 -4.97 -9.93
CA GLN A 171 -7.33 -3.61 -9.46
C GLN A 171 -6.62 -2.79 -10.55
N ILE A 172 -5.55 -3.33 -11.15
CA ILE A 172 -4.82 -2.72 -12.26
C ILE A 172 -5.75 -2.42 -13.44
N ALA A 173 -6.59 -3.39 -13.83
CA ALA A 173 -7.52 -3.23 -14.95
C ALA A 173 -8.58 -2.14 -14.68
N LEU A 174 -9.09 -2.05 -13.44
CA LEU A 174 -10.02 -1.00 -13.03
C LEU A 174 -9.35 0.38 -13.12
N TYR A 175 -8.11 0.52 -12.66
CA TYR A 175 -7.37 1.77 -12.80
C TYR A 175 -7.15 2.16 -14.25
N GLN A 176 -6.72 1.22 -15.09
CA GLN A 176 -6.57 1.46 -16.53
C GLN A 176 -7.88 1.90 -17.19
N ALA A 177 -9.00 1.30 -16.80
CA ALA A 177 -10.31 1.63 -17.35
C ALA A 177 -10.82 3.01 -16.89
N TYR A 178 -10.79 3.29 -15.59
CA TYR A 178 -11.32 4.53 -15.02
C TYR A 178 -10.42 5.75 -15.23
N MET A 179 -9.12 5.54 -15.46
CA MET A 179 -8.15 6.62 -15.71
C MET A 179 -7.76 6.74 -17.19
N ASP A 180 -8.40 5.97 -18.06
CA ASP A 180 -8.14 5.88 -19.50
C ASP A 180 -6.65 5.65 -19.85
N LEU A 181 -5.95 4.86 -19.02
CA LEU A 181 -4.55 4.46 -19.22
C LEU A 181 -4.42 3.18 -20.06
N ARG A 182 -5.37 2.95 -20.97
CA ARG A 182 -5.31 1.78 -21.85
C ARG A 182 -4.29 2.02 -22.96
N PRO A 183 -3.51 1.00 -23.36
CA PRO A 183 -2.68 1.09 -24.54
C PRO A 183 -3.56 1.51 -25.72
N ARG A 184 -3.22 2.63 -26.36
CA ARG A 184 -3.89 3.01 -27.61
C ARG A 184 -3.62 1.86 -28.58
N ARG A 185 -4.66 1.11 -28.95
CA ARG A 185 -4.59 0.28 -30.15
C ARG A 185 -4.22 1.24 -31.27
N SER A 186 -3.03 1.08 -31.85
CA SER A 186 -2.67 1.74 -33.09
C SER A 186 -3.83 1.52 -34.05
N SER A 187 -4.56 2.58 -34.39
CA SER A 187 -5.47 2.52 -35.51
C SER A 187 -4.59 2.14 -36.70
N GLN A 188 -4.69 0.90 -37.16
CA GLN A 188 -4.33 0.58 -38.53
C GLN A 188 -5.21 1.48 -39.40
N ARG A 189 -4.60 2.54 -39.93
CA ARG A 189 -5.01 3.23 -41.15
C ARG A 189 -3.99 2.88 -42.20
#